data_AF-A0A2E8E4L8-F1
#
_entry.id   AF-A0A2E8E4L8-F1
#
_cell.length_a   1.000
_cell.length_b   1.000
_cell.length_c   1.000
_cell.angle_alpha   90.00
_cell.angle_beta   90.00
_cell.angle_gamma   90.00
#
_symmetry.space_group_name_H-M   'P 1'
#
loop_
_entity.id
_entity.type
_entity.pdbx_description
1 polymer ?
#
loop_
_entity_poly.entity_id
_entity_poly.type
_entity_poly.pdbx_seq_one_letter_code
_entity_poly.pdbx_strand_id
1 'polypeptide(L)'
;MHRPVPILLLSIVIALATSGYAPQIASAQAPADLEAQLAEYVEIQEALAADDLEEARTQLEEFARITDGETLTLAEAALQAGDIEELRARFKPLSESLVSLELPQGFARAYCPMYDNGASWVQRDGPVRNPFYGAVMLSCGVVDAAAGAHMDHGPKHGGTVFMAPDSFHHIEGTYPEPGVFRLYATDNYRDPVDISTWTGRAVTEEAYDEKTDEFIEVEVFDLFASPDGAFLEALIPQGSVPAEVTAKVIFEEDFPAERFDFIFAELTVEDAPGAVTGSTLGDAPAAVPLAQRILPDIPADAGQIATEIVSRSQQIAEMIGRGAFTEIFIPALQAKELALALQDHGSELPVGDRNQVRIAVRHLVRAAYLLDWYGDLGNKNDVDSAYGVFGTAVVTIGTIYDTPGTPGTP
;
A
#
# COMPACT_ATOMS: atom_id res chain seq x y z
N MET A 1 -63.39 39.86 78.06
CA MET A 1 -62.05 39.92 78.71
C MET A 1 -61.12 39.00 77.93
N HIS A 2 -60.48 39.49 76.87
CA HIS A 2 -59.12 40.05 76.86
C HIS A 2 -58.03 39.01 77.14
N ARG A 3 -57.42 38.53 76.06
CA ARG A 3 -56.06 37.99 76.07
C ARG A 3 -55.29 38.56 74.88
N PRO A 4 -54.18 39.27 75.12
CA PRO A 4 -53.19 39.57 74.10
C PRO A 4 -52.04 38.56 74.12
N VAL A 5 -51.34 38.54 73.00
CA VAL A 5 -50.10 37.82 72.66
C VAL A 5 -48.89 38.60 73.20
N PRO A 6 -47.79 37.95 73.62
CA PRO A 6 -46.51 37.95 72.85
C PRO A 6 -45.76 36.59 72.95
N ILE A 7 -45.23 35.99 71.88
CA ILE A 7 -43.97 36.26 71.13
C ILE A 7 -42.70 36.25 72.01
N LEU A 8 -41.90 35.16 71.99
CA LEU A 8 -40.64 34.98 71.21
C LEU A 8 -39.79 33.79 71.75
N LEU A 9 -38.98 33.21 70.85
CA LEU A 9 -37.72 32.45 71.02
C LEU A 9 -37.72 30.94 71.37
N LEU A 10 -37.88 30.16 70.28
CA LEU A 10 -36.89 29.24 69.68
C LEU A 10 -35.91 28.45 70.58
N SER A 11 -36.10 27.13 70.60
CA SER A 11 -35.03 26.11 70.57
C SER A 11 -35.66 24.79 70.14
N ILE A 12 -35.60 24.47 68.84
CA ILE A 12 -36.05 23.19 68.31
C ILE A 12 -34.84 22.28 68.19
N VAL A 13 -34.82 21.24 69.02
CA VAL A 13 -34.02 20.03 68.84
C VAL A 13 -34.87 19.08 67.98
N ILE A 14 -34.45 18.80 66.75
CA ILE A 14 -35.04 17.71 65.95
C ILE A 14 -34.02 16.59 65.87
N ALA A 15 -34.43 15.45 66.42
CA ALA A 15 -33.71 14.19 66.45
C ALA A 15 -33.57 13.59 65.04
N LEU A 16 -32.40 12.99 64.80
CA LEU A 16 -32.02 12.27 63.59
C LEU A 16 -32.98 11.11 63.30
N ALA A 17 -33.57 11.12 62.10
CA ALA A 17 -34.11 9.92 61.46
C ALA A 17 -33.10 9.45 60.41
N THR A 18 -32.51 8.28 60.64
CA THR A 18 -31.58 7.62 59.70
C THR A 18 -32.36 7.08 58.50
N SER A 19 -32.31 7.79 57.37
CA SER A 19 -32.78 7.27 56.08
C SER A 19 -31.74 6.29 55.54
N GLY A 20 -32.14 5.03 55.33
CA GLY A 20 -31.34 4.05 54.62
C GLY A 20 -31.17 4.47 53.17
N TYR A 21 -29.95 4.83 52.79
CA TYR A 21 -29.53 5.00 51.40
C TYR A 21 -29.25 3.60 50.86
N ALA A 22 -30.17 3.05 50.07
CA ALA A 22 -29.87 1.92 49.20
C ALA A 22 -29.12 2.49 47.97
N PRO A 23 -27.92 2.00 47.63
CA PRO A 23 -27.25 2.45 46.41
C PRO A 23 -28.09 2.00 45.20
N GLN A 24 -28.46 2.95 44.35
CA GLN A 24 -28.94 2.64 43.00
C GLN A 24 -27.78 1.99 42.24
N ILE A 25 -27.93 0.72 41.88
CA ILE A 25 -27.04 0.06 40.94
C ILE A 25 -27.25 0.76 39.60
N ALA A 26 -26.20 1.40 39.08
CA ALA A 26 -26.17 1.94 37.73
C ALA A 26 -26.53 0.80 36.75
N SER A 27 -27.56 1.01 35.95
CA SER A 27 -27.89 0.13 34.83
C SER A 27 -26.70 0.11 33.89
N ALA A 28 -26.14 -1.06 33.59
CA ALA A 28 -25.19 -1.19 32.49
C ALA A 28 -25.90 -0.73 31.20
N GLN A 29 -25.34 0.27 30.55
CA GLN A 29 -25.80 0.73 29.24
C GLN A 29 -25.58 -0.41 28.24
N ALA A 30 -26.52 -0.66 27.35
CA ALA A 30 -26.30 -1.62 26.26
C ALA A 30 -25.15 -1.11 25.37
N PRO A 31 -24.28 -2.00 24.83
CA PRO A 31 -23.21 -1.59 23.94
C PRO A 31 -23.77 -0.88 22.71
N ALA A 32 -23.01 0.07 22.18
CA ALA A 32 -23.32 0.73 20.92
C ALA A 32 -23.25 -0.27 19.75
N ASP A 33 -23.79 0.11 18.58
CA ASP A 33 -23.58 -0.68 17.38
C ASP A 33 -22.10 -0.72 16.97
N LEU A 34 -21.74 -1.69 16.11
CA LEU A 34 -20.35 -1.95 15.74
C LEU A 34 -19.69 -0.75 15.05
N GLU A 35 -20.43 0.00 14.24
CA GLU A 35 -19.88 1.15 13.51
C GLU A 35 -19.48 2.27 14.50
N ALA A 36 -20.33 2.55 15.48
CA ALA A 36 -20.01 3.50 16.55
C ALA A 36 -18.83 3.03 17.43
N GLN A 37 -18.74 1.74 17.74
CA GLN A 37 -17.61 1.19 18.48
C GLN A 37 -16.30 1.29 17.69
N LEU A 38 -16.33 0.98 16.38
CA LEU A 38 -15.16 1.08 15.52
C LEU A 38 -14.72 2.53 15.31
N ALA A 39 -15.66 3.47 15.17
CA ALA A 39 -15.33 4.89 15.06
C ALA A 39 -14.52 5.37 16.27
N GLU A 40 -14.95 5.03 17.48
CA GLU A 40 -14.24 5.38 18.72
C GLU A 40 -12.90 4.62 18.86
N TYR A 41 -12.89 3.33 18.53
CA TYR A 41 -11.68 2.52 18.55
C TYR A 41 -10.58 3.09 17.64
N VAL A 42 -10.94 3.59 16.46
CA VAL A 42 -9.98 4.17 15.53
C VAL A 42 -9.35 5.44 16.10
N GLU A 43 -10.05 6.23 16.91
CA GLU A 43 -9.45 7.39 17.57
C GLU A 43 -8.32 6.96 18.54
N ILE A 44 -8.45 5.80 19.20
CA ILE A 44 -7.37 5.20 20.00
C ILE A 44 -6.18 4.82 19.11
N GLN A 45 -6.45 4.16 17.98
CA GLN A 45 -5.43 3.74 17.02
C GLN A 45 -4.67 4.95 16.45
N GLU A 46 -5.38 6.02 16.09
CA GLU A 46 -4.80 7.26 15.56
C GLU A 46 -3.93 7.97 16.61
N ALA A 47 -4.40 8.07 17.84
CA ALA A 47 -3.60 8.62 18.94
C ALA A 47 -2.31 7.81 19.17
N LEU A 48 -2.39 6.48 19.13
CA LEU A 48 -1.22 5.60 19.23
C LEU A 48 -0.27 5.75 18.01
N ALA A 49 -0.82 5.95 16.82
CA ALA A 49 -0.05 6.20 15.60
C ALA A 49 0.67 7.58 15.66
N ALA A 50 0.09 8.54 16.37
CA ALA A 50 0.66 9.88 16.60
C ALA A 50 1.60 9.97 17.82
N ASP A 51 1.91 8.85 18.49
CA ASP A 51 2.67 8.82 19.74
C ASP A 51 2.02 9.60 20.91
N ASP A 52 0.71 9.81 20.88
CA ASP A 52 -0.05 10.55 21.90
C ASP A 52 -0.66 9.62 22.96
N LEU A 53 0.07 9.43 24.06
CA LEU A 53 -0.36 8.59 25.18
C LEU A 53 -1.55 9.16 25.95
N GLU A 54 -1.66 10.48 26.08
CA GLU A 54 -2.74 11.11 26.87
C GLU A 54 -4.07 11.01 26.11
N GLU A 55 -4.02 11.29 24.80
CA GLU A 55 -5.19 11.16 23.94
C GLU A 55 -5.62 9.70 23.80
N ALA A 56 -4.68 8.76 23.59
CA ALA A 56 -5.01 7.35 23.47
C ALA A 56 -5.71 6.80 24.73
N ARG A 57 -5.30 7.24 25.92
CA ARG A 57 -5.99 6.89 27.18
C ARG A 57 -7.40 7.49 27.25
N THR A 58 -7.55 8.75 26.85
CA THR A 58 -8.85 9.43 26.84
C THR A 58 -9.85 8.69 25.95
N GLN A 59 -9.46 8.36 24.72
CA GLN A 59 -10.30 7.62 23.76
C GLN A 59 -10.58 6.19 24.25
N LEU A 60 -9.61 5.54 24.88
CA LEU A 60 -9.80 4.19 25.45
C LEU A 60 -10.81 4.17 26.61
N GLU A 61 -10.87 5.23 27.43
CA GLU A 61 -11.90 5.39 28.45
C GLU A 61 -13.30 5.60 27.89
N GLU A 62 -13.44 6.26 26.74
CA GLU A 62 -14.73 6.45 26.06
C GLU A 62 -15.16 5.16 25.36
N PHE A 63 -14.25 4.49 24.65
CA PHE A 63 -14.50 3.17 24.06
C PHE A 63 -14.99 2.17 25.12
N ALA A 64 -14.38 2.15 26.30
CA ALA A 64 -14.80 1.29 27.41
C ALA A 64 -16.25 1.54 27.87
N ARG A 65 -16.84 2.72 27.64
CA ARG A 65 -18.24 3.01 28.02
C ARG A 65 -19.25 2.48 27.02
N ILE A 66 -18.84 2.28 25.77
CA ILE A 66 -19.74 1.96 24.66
C ILE A 66 -19.58 0.54 24.13
N THR A 67 -18.54 -0.17 24.53
CA THR A 67 -18.18 -1.47 23.97
C THR A 67 -18.83 -2.66 24.69
N ASP A 68 -18.77 -3.85 24.10
CA ASP A 68 -19.30 -5.07 24.70
C ASP A 68 -18.41 -5.61 25.85
N GLY A 69 -18.86 -6.67 26.52
CA GLY A 69 -18.17 -7.18 27.71
C GLY A 69 -16.79 -7.79 27.44
N GLU A 70 -16.57 -8.36 26.25
CA GLU A 70 -15.30 -8.99 25.90
C GLU A 70 -14.25 -7.92 25.59
N THR A 71 -14.60 -6.98 24.71
CA THR A 71 -13.77 -5.82 24.37
C THR A 71 -13.55 -4.87 25.55
N LEU A 72 -14.53 -4.71 26.46
CA LEU A 72 -14.37 -3.93 27.69
C LEU A 72 -13.22 -4.47 28.54
N THR A 73 -13.13 -5.80 28.70
CA THR A 73 -12.07 -6.42 29.51
C THR A 73 -10.68 -6.11 28.93
N LEU A 74 -10.57 -6.08 27.59
CA LEU A 74 -9.33 -5.75 26.90
C LEU A 74 -9.01 -4.25 27.02
N ALA A 75 -10.01 -3.38 26.90
CA ALA A 75 -9.85 -1.94 27.08
C ALA A 75 -9.42 -1.58 28.51
N GLU A 76 -10.05 -2.16 29.53
CA GLU A 76 -9.65 -2.00 30.93
C GLU A 76 -8.23 -2.49 31.20
N ALA A 77 -7.82 -3.60 30.57
CA ALA A 77 -6.45 -4.09 30.66
C ALA A 77 -5.46 -3.11 30.04
N ALA A 78 -5.77 -2.52 28.89
CA ALA A 78 -4.95 -1.51 28.22
C ALA A 78 -4.84 -0.21 29.04
N LEU A 79 -5.90 0.22 29.73
CA LEU A 79 -5.87 1.40 30.62
C LEU A 79 -4.87 1.27 31.80
N GLN A 80 -4.45 0.05 32.15
CA GLN A 80 -3.45 -0.18 33.19
C GLN A 80 -2.00 0.05 32.72
N ALA A 81 -1.76 0.36 31.44
CA ALA A 81 -0.43 0.64 30.93
C ALA A 81 0.20 1.85 31.63
N GLY A 82 1.47 1.77 31.99
CA GLY A 82 2.23 2.89 32.57
C GLY A 82 2.75 3.88 31.52
N ASP A 83 3.17 3.37 30.37
CA ASP A 83 3.77 4.11 29.26
C ASP A 83 3.17 3.70 27.90
N ILE A 84 3.65 4.31 26.81
CA ILE A 84 3.10 4.10 25.47
C ILE A 84 3.48 2.74 24.90
N GLU A 85 4.67 2.23 25.22
CA GLU A 85 5.11 0.90 24.83
C GLU A 85 4.23 -0.18 25.48
N GLU A 86 3.94 -0.04 26.78
CA GLU A 86 3.03 -0.94 27.48
C GLU A 86 1.59 -0.82 26.95
N LEU A 87 1.15 0.40 26.60
CA LEU A 87 -0.17 0.62 26.03
C LEU A 87 -0.30 -0.08 24.67
N ARG A 88 0.70 0.05 23.79
CA ARG A 88 0.75 -0.65 22.48
C ARG A 88 0.72 -2.16 22.64
N ALA A 89 1.46 -2.70 23.61
CA ALA A 89 1.46 -4.13 23.90
C ALA A 89 0.09 -4.63 24.36
N ARG A 90 -0.62 -3.83 25.17
CA ARG A 90 -1.97 -4.17 25.67
C ARG A 90 -3.09 -3.83 24.69
N PHE A 91 -2.83 -2.94 23.73
CA PHE A 91 -3.74 -2.62 22.63
C PHE A 91 -3.82 -3.74 21.61
N LYS A 92 -2.75 -4.50 21.38
CA LYS A 92 -2.71 -5.61 20.41
C LYS A 92 -3.86 -6.64 20.60
N PRO A 93 -4.13 -7.18 21.80
CA PRO A 93 -5.28 -8.06 22.00
C PRO A 93 -6.64 -7.40 21.68
N LEU A 94 -6.79 -6.11 21.97
CA LEU A 94 -8.01 -5.35 21.65
C LEU A 94 -8.14 -5.16 20.13
N SER A 95 -7.05 -4.89 19.42
CA SER A 95 -7.06 -4.73 17.98
C SER A 95 -7.40 -6.03 17.27
N GLU A 96 -6.81 -7.14 17.71
CA GLU A 96 -7.05 -8.47 17.15
C GLU A 96 -8.49 -8.96 17.32
N SER A 97 -9.18 -8.59 18.42
CA SER A 97 -10.58 -8.97 18.61
C SER A 97 -11.49 -8.30 17.57
N LEU A 98 -11.24 -7.03 17.24
CA LEU A 98 -12.04 -6.26 16.27
C LEU A 98 -11.74 -6.63 14.82
N VAL A 99 -10.47 -6.92 14.48
CA VAL A 99 -10.07 -7.35 13.13
C VAL A 99 -10.81 -8.61 12.68
N SER A 100 -11.19 -9.48 13.63
CA SER A 100 -11.89 -10.74 13.36
C SER A 100 -13.35 -10.58 12.93
N LEU A 101 -13.93 -9.38 13.10
CA LEU A 101 -15.33 -9.08 12.80
C LEU A 101 -15.53 -8.74 11.31
N GLU A 102 -16.77 -8.80 10.83
CA GLU A 102 -17.14 -8.26 9.52
C GLU A 102 -17.17 -6.72 9.60
N LEU A 103 -16.32 -6.06 8.82
CA LEU A 103 -16.14 -4.61 8.90
C LEU A 103 -17.17 -3.87 8.02
N PRO A 104 -17.78 -2.77 8.50
CA PRO A 104 -18.57 -1.89 7.66
C PRO A 104 -17.69 -1.15 6.64
N GLN A 105 -18.32 -0.57 5.62
CA GLN A 105 -17.63 0.25 4.62
C GLN A 105 -16.93 1.45 5.29
N GLY A 106 -15.76 1.84 4.79
CA GLY A 106 -14.96 2.94 5.35
C GLY A 106 -13.94 2.50 6.41
N PHE A 107 -13.86 1.20 6.69
CA PHE A 107 -12.88 0.61 7.60
C PHE A 107 -12.08 -0.50 6.91
N ALA A 108 -10.77 -0.48 7.14
CA ALA A 108 -9.84 -1.43 6.57
C ALA A 108 -9.14 -2.25 7.65
N ARG A 109 -8.70 -3.45 7.29
CA ARG A 109 -7.77 -4.24 8.11
C ARG A 109 -6.37 -3.87 7.72
N ALA A 110 -5.51 -3.73 8.70
CA ALA A 110 -4.10 -3.52 8.50
C ALA A 110 -3.29 -4.55 9.29
N TYR A 111 -2.07 -4.82 8.84
CA TYR A 111 -1.18 -5.81 9.41
C TYR A 111 0.27 -5.37 9.36
N CYS A 112 0.97 -5.47 10.50
CA CYS A 112 2.40 -5.23 10.62
C CYS A 112 3.08 -6.55 11.00
N PRO A 113 3.95 -7.13 10.14
CA PRO A 113 4.63 -8.39 10.45
C PRO A 113 5.74 -8.26 11.51
N MET A 114 6.19 -7.04 11.80
CA MET A 114 7.36 -6.78 12.64
C MET A 114 7.05 -6.69 14.14
N TYR A 115 5.84 -6.25 14.50
CA TYR A 115 5.49 -6.04 15.90
C TYR A 115 5.08 -7.34 16.58
N ASP A 116 5.85 -7.81 17.56
CA ASP A 116 5.53 -8.99 18.39
C ASP A 116 5.05 -10.22 17.59
N ASN A 117 5.81 -10.63 16.58
CA ASN A 117 5.48 -11.73 15.66
C ASN A 117 4.23 -11.50 14.78
N GLY A 118 3.85 -10.25 14.56
CA GLY A 118 2.69 -9.87 13.78
C GLY A 118 1.63 -9.21 14.67
N ALA A 119 1.07 -8.10 14.18
CA ALA A 119 -0.07 -7.45 14.81
C ALA A 119 -1.01 -6.89 13.74
N SER A 120 -2.30 -7.13 13.91
CA SER A 120 -3.35 -6.60 13.05
C SER A 120 -4.14 -5.53 13.78
N TRP A 121 -4.66 -4.55 13.04
CA TRP A 121 -5.57 -3.55 13.57
C TRP A 121 -6.65 -3.18 12.55
N VAL A 122 -7.68 -2.49 13.03
CA VAL A 122 -8.67 -1.81 12.17
C VAL A 122 -8.33 -0.33 12.15
N GLN A 123 -8.41 0.28 10.97
CA GLN A 123 -8.28 1.72 10.80
C GLN A 123 -9.39 2.22 9.86
N ARG A 124 -9.51 3.53 9.71
CA ARG A 124 -10.27 4.09 8.58
C ARG A 124 -9.61 3.65 7.26
N ASP A 125 -10.43 3.48 6.23
CA ASP A 125 -9.93 3.31 4.86
C ASP A 125 -8.99 4.47 4.52
N GLY A 126 -7.79 4.15 4.02
CA GLY A 126 -6.73 5.14 3.85
C GLY A 126 -5.33 4.51 3.88
N PRO A 127 -4.28 5.35 3.81
CA PRO A 127 -2.90 4.94 4.04
C PRO A 127 -2.72 4.20 5.37
N VAL A 128 -1.74 3.31 5.45
CA VAL A 128 -1.36 2.62 6.70
C VAL A 128 -1.02 3.66 7.78
N ARG A 129 -1.61 3.52 8.97
CA ARG A 129 -1.29 4.34 10.16
C ARG A 129 -1.00 3.46 11.36
N ASN A 130 0.26 3.05 11.48
CA ASN A 130 0.71 2.00 12.39
C ASN A 130 0.66 2.43 13.87
N PRO A 131 -0.28 1.90 14.69
CA PRO A 131 -0.37 2.26 16.11
C PRO A 131 0.77 1.68 16.95
N PHE A 132 1.47 0.65 16.47
CA PHE A 132 2.45 -0.10 17.23
C PHE A 132 3.86 0.49 17.18
N TYR A 133 4.17 1.25 16.14
CA TYR A 133 5.45 1.94 15.99
C TYR A 133 5.34 3.46 15.89
N GLY A 134 4.12 4.00 15.84
CA GLY A 134 3.88 5.44 15.89
C GLY A 134 4.50 6.18 14.71
N ALA A 135 4.93 7.42 14.96
CA ALA A 135 5.48 8.31 13.95
C ALA A 135 6.76 7.74 13.28
N VAL A 136 7.51 6.87 13.98
CA VAL A 136 8.77 6.32 13.48
C VAL A 136 8.55 5.37 12.30
N MET A 137 7.43 4.64 12.26
CA MET A 137 7.09 3.72 11.18
C MET A 137 5.60 3.81 10.84
N LEU A 138 5.09 5.05 10.72
CA LEU A 138 3.67 5.35 10.58
C LEU A 138 3.05 4.60 9.39
N SER A 139 3.72 4.58 8.25
CA SER A 139 3.28 3.90 7.02
C SER A 139 3.69 2.43 6.93
N CYS A 140 4.32 1.86 7.97
CA CYS A 140 4.79 0.47 7.91
C CYS A 140 3.66 -0.52 8.20
N GLY A 141 3.34 -1.36 7.23
CA GLY A 141 2.31 -2.39 7.33
C GLY A 141 1.71 -2.64 5.95
N VAL A 142 0.74 -3.54 5.90
CA VAL A 142 -0.10 -3.75 4.72
C VAL A 142 -1.55 -3.49 5.13
N VAL A 143 -2.31 -2.83 4.27
CA VAL A 143 -3.75 -2.66 4.45
C VAL A 143 -4.45 -3.57 3.45
N ASP A 144 -5.33 -4.45 3.95
CA ASP A 144 -6.34 -5.09 3.12
C ASP A 144 -7.36 -3.99 2.78
N ALA A 145 -7.14 -3.22 1.71
CA ALA A 145 -8.22 -2.35 1.27
C ALA A 145 -9.41 -3.22 0.87
N ALA A 146 -10.62 -2.66 1.00
CA ALA A 146 -11.86 -3.34 0.67
C ALA A 146 -11.75 -4.09 -0.67
N ALA A 147 -12.31 -5.30 -0.75
CA ALA A 147 -12.28 -6.11 -1.97
C ALA A 147 -12.76 -5.28 -3.17
N GLY A 148 -11.84 -4.94 -4.09
CA GLY A 148 -12.11 -4.10 -5.27
C GLY A 148 -11.41 -2.72 -5.27
N ALA A 149 -10.99 -2.21 -4.12
CA ALA A 149 -10.35 -0.89 -3.96
C ALA A 149 -8.89 -0.83 -4.49
N HIS A 150 -8.41 -1.89 -5.13
CA HIS A 150 -7.05 -1.98 -5.67
C HIS A 150 -7.01 -2.66 -7.04
N MET A 151 -8.16 -2.83 -7.69
CA MET A 151 -8.24 -3.69 -8.88
C MET A 151 -8.24 -2.93 -10.20
N ASP A 152 -8.47 -1.61 -10.18
CA ASP A 152 -8.55 -0.79 -11.38
C ASP A 152 -7.29 0.05 -11.59
N HIS A 153 -6.33 -0.53 -12.30
CA HIS A 153 -5.12 0.17 -12.76
C HIS A 153 -5.30 0.79 -14.16
N GLY A 154 -6.55 0.94 -14.63
CA GLY A 154 -6.83 1.55 -15.92
C GLY A 154 -6.66 3.08 -15.89
N PRO A 155 -5.97 3.69 -16.86
CA PRO A 155 -5.81 5.14 -16.91
C PRO A 155 -7.14 5.87 -17.11
N LYS A 156 -7.30 7.03 -16.46
CA LYS A 156 -8.45 7.93 -16.62
C LYS A 156 -8.21 9.05 -17.62
N HIS A 157 -6.95 9.41 -17.81
CA HIS A 157 -6.49 10.50 -18.67
C HIS A 157 -5.66 9.97 -19.84
N GLY A 158 -5.67 8.65 -20.08
CA GLY A 158 -4.91 7.98 -21.14
C GLY A 158 -3.42 7.81 -20.83
N GLY A 159 -3.00 8.09 -19.59
CA GLY A 159 -1.62 8.03 -19.14
C GLY A 159 -1.16 6.63 -18.73
N THR A 160 -0.05 6.61 -18.00
CA THR A 160 0.42 5.42 -17.28
C THR A 160 0.11 5.59 -15.81
N VAL A 161 -0.46 4.55 -15.18
CA VAL A 161 -0.86 4.55 -13.77
C VAL A 161 0.11 3.70 -12.96
N PHE A 162 0.57 4.24 -11.83
CA PHE A 162 1.35 3.54 -10.81
C PHE A 162 0.65 3.62 -9.45
N MET A 163 0.98 2.72 -8.54
CA MET A 163 0.63 2.80 -7.14
C MET A 163 1.69 3.58 -6.37
N ALA A 164 1.25 4.46 -5.48
CA ALA A 164 2.11 5.05 -4.48
C ALA A 164 2.49 4.00 -3.40
N PRO A 165 3.68 4.12 -2.76
CA PRO A 165 4.10 3.21 -1.69
C PRO A 165 3.19 3.16 -0.48
N ASP A 166 2.36 4.19 -0.27
CA ASP A 166 1.33 4.21 0.78
C ASP A 166 0.17 3.24 0.53
N SER A 167 0.15 2.56 -0.63
CA SER A 167 -0.92 1.65 -1.05
C SER A 167 -2.28 2.32 -1.02
N PHE A 168 -2.35 3.61 -1.36
CA PHE A 168 -3.60 4.36 -1.39
C PHE A 168 -3.74 5.24 -2.63
N HIS A 169 -2.69 5.97 -2.99
CA HIS A 169 -2.75 6.84 -4.15
C HIS A 169 -2.38 6.06 -5.42
N HIS A 170 -3.22 6.19 -6.44
CA HIS A 170 -2.86 5.86 -7.80
C HIS A 170 -2.36 7.13 -8.49
N ILE A 171 -1.15 7.09 -9.01
CA ILE A 171 -0.48 8.20 -9.67
C ILE A 171 -0.53 7.97 -11.18
N GLU A 172 -1.19 8.87 -11.91
CA GLU A 172 -1.27 8.81 -13.37
C GLU A 172 -0.45 9.93 -14.01
N GLY A 173 0.59 9.55 -14.77
CA GLY A 173 1.40 10.48 -15.54
C GLY A 173 0.92 10.56 -17.00
N THR A 174 0.83 11.78 -17.53
CA THR A 174 0.43 12.06 -18.91
C THR A 174 1.40 13.04 -19.57
N TYR A 175 1.52 12.96 -20.89
CA TYR A 175 2.28 13.88 -21.71
C TYR A 175 1.43 14.40 -22.88
N PRO A 176 0.41 15.24 -22.61
CA PRO A 176 -0.63 15.57 -23.60
C PRO A 176 -0.14 16.48 -24.74
N GLU A 177 0.88 17.30 -24.48
CA GLU A 177 1.44 18.22 -25.47
C GLU A 177 2.97 18.21 -25.39
N PRO A 178 3.69 18.57 -26.47
CA PRO A 178 5.15 18.69 -26.43
C PRO A 178 5.61 19.63 -25.32
N GLY A 179 6.36 19.10 -24.36
CA GLY A 179 6.87 19.85 -23.22
C GLY A 179 5.89 20.02 -22.06
N VAL A 180 4.71 19.38 -22.08
CA VAL A 180 3.73 19.46 -20.99
C VAL A 180 3.61 18.08 -20.36
N PHE A 181 4.10 17.94 -19.13
CA PHE A 181 3.89 16.75 -18.31
C PHE A 181 2.85 17.07 -17.23
N ARG A 182 1.86 16.18 -17.04
CA ARG A 182 0.90 16.27 -15.94
C ARG A 182 0.85 15.00 -15.13
N LEU A 183 0.68 15.16 -13.83
CA LEU A 183 0.50 14.09 -12.87
C LEU A 183 -0.84 14.27 -12.16
N TYR A 184 -1.66 13.23 -12.20
CA TYR A 184 -2.95 13.13 -11.53
C TYR A 184 -2.84 12.13 -10.38
N ALA A 185 -3.66 12.31 -9.35
CA ALA A 185 -3.79 11.36 -8.26
C ALA A 185 -5.27 10.99 -8.03
N THR A 186 -5.53 9.70 -7.84
CA THR A 186 -6.81 9.20 -7.35
C THR A 186 -6.59 8.29 -6.15
N ASP A 187 -7.60 8.13 -5.32
CA ASP A 187 -7.55 7.14 -4.25
C ASP A 187 -7.76 5.70 -4.78
N ASN A 188 -7.81 4.76 -3.85
CA ASN A 188 -8.10 3.35 -4.08
C ASN A 188 -9.48 3.08 -4.70
N TYR A 189 -10.45 3.97 -4.50
CA TYR A 189 -11.77 3.90 -5.13
C TYR A 189 -11.78 4.61 -6.49
N ARG A 190 -10.62 5.08 -6.95
CA ARG A 190 -10.40 5.89 -8.14
C ARG A 190 -11.07 7.27 -8.03
N ASP A 191 -11.46 7.74 -6.86
CA ASP A 191 -11.96 9.11 -6.71
C ASP A 191 -10.80 10.12 -6.75
N PRO A 192 -10.97 11.32 -7.33
CA PRO A 192 -9.90 12.32 -7.41
C PRO A 192 -9.42 12.76 -6.03
N VAL A 193 -8.10 12.91 -5.87
CA VAL A 193 -7.48 13.45 -4.65
C VAL A 193 -7.08 14.91 -4.90
N ASP A 194 -7.37 15.79 -3.93
CA ASP A 194 -6.90 17.17 -3.95
C ASP A 194 -5.40 17.18 -3.63
N ILE A 195 -4.59 17.50 -4.64
CA ILE A 195 -3.12 17.52 -4.54
C ILE A 195 -2.57 18.95 -4.53
N SER A 196 -3.39 19.94 -4.16
CA SER A 196 -2.98 21.35 -4.08
C SER A 196 -1.85 21.63 -3.08
N THR A 197 -1.69 20.78 -2.07
CA THR A 197 -0.61 20.87 -1.07
C THR A 197 0.63 20.07 -1.45
N TRP A 198 0.55 19.22 -2.47
CA TRP A 198 1.67 18.40 -2.89
C TRP A 198 2.70 19.27 -3.60
N THR A 199 3.97 18.90 -3.43
CA THR A 199 5.08 19.54 -4.13
C THR A 199 5.92 18.50 -4.82
N GLY A 200 6.70 18.90 -5.80
CA GLY A 200 7.56 17.96 -6.49
C GLY A 200 8.31 18.58 -7.64
N ARG A 201 8.98 17.71 -8.38
CA ARG A 201 9.73 18.06 -9.58
C ARG A 201 9.70 16.94 -10.60
N ALA A 202 9.70 17.31 -11.87
CA ALA A 202 9.93 16.44 -13.01
C ALA A 202 11.41 16.50 -13.37
N VAL A 203 12.05 15.34 -13.49
CA VAL A 203 13.46 15.19 -13.87
C VAL A 203 13.49 14.45 -15.21
N THR A 204 14.17 15.02 -16.21
CA THR A 204 14.26 14.45 -17.57
C THR A 204 15.66 13.94 -17.90
N GLU A 205 16.66 14.30 -17.10
CA GLU A 205 18.03 13.79 -17.21
C GLU A 205 18.61 13.56 -15.80
N GLU A 206 19.12 12.36 -15.57
CA GLU A 206 19.89 12.00 -14.37
C GLU A 206 21.27 11.46 -14.80
N ALA A 207 22.30 11.76 -14.00
CA ALA A 207 23.65 11.24 -14.17
C ALA A 207 24.04 10.40 -12.96
N TYR A 208 24.53 9.19 -13.18
CA TYR A 208 25.02 8.34 -12.10
C TYR A 208 26.43 8.77 -11.63
N ASP A 209 26.60 8.97 -10.33
CA ASP A 209 27.90 9.23 -9.70
C ASP A 209 28.44 7.95 -9.04
N GLU A 210 29.45 7.36 -9.69
CA GLU A 210 30.13 6.14 -9.22
C GLU A 210 30.77 6.28 -7.81
N LYS A 211 31.06 7.50 -7.34
CA LYS A 211 31.72 7.72 -6.04
C LYS A 211 30.74 7.66 -4.88
N THR A 212 29.53 8.18 -5.08
CA THR A 212 28.49 8.21 -4.07
C THR A 212 27.51 7.06 -4.22
N ASP A 213 27.50 6.39 -5.37
CA ASP A 213 26.50 5.38 -5.74
C ASP A 213 25.09 5.97 -5.78
N GLU A 214 24.98 7.21 -6.28
CA GLU A 214 23.73 7.98 -6.34
C GLU A 214 23.49 8.55 -7.74
N PHE A 215 22.22 8.72 -8.09
CA PHE A 215 21.80 9.47 -9.27
C PHE A 215 21.69 10.96 -8.93
N ILE A 216 22.36 11.78 -9.73
CA ILE A 216 22.33 13.24 -9.66
C ILE A 216 21.33 13.74 -10.70
N GLU A 217 20.39 14.57 -10.27
CA GLU A 217 19.42 15.22 -11.15
C GLU A 217 20.11 16.34 -11.95
N VAL A 218 20.02 16.27 -13.28
CA VAL A 218 20.70 17.19 -14.21
C VAL A 218 19.71 18.19 -14.80
N GLU A 219 18.61 17.70 -15.35
CA GLU A 219 17.57 18.52 -15.95
C GLU A 219 16.28 18.39 -15.13
N VAL A 220 15.90 19.49 -14.46
CA VAL A 220 14.88 19.51 -13.39
C VAL A 220 13.89 20.65 -13.63
N PHE A 221 12.60 20.35 -13.47
CA PHE A 221 11.49 21.27 -13.62
C PHE A 221 10.53 21.15 -12.43
N ASP A 222 10.13 22.27 -11.84
CA ASP A 222 9.17 22.26 -10.73
C ASP A 222 7.79 21.78 -11.20
N LEU A 223 7.13 20.99 -10.36
CA LEU A 223 5.73 20.60 -10.53
C LEU A 223 4.84 21.61 -9.80
N PHE A 224 3.94 22.26 -10.52
CA PHE A 224 2.98 23.20 -9.96
C PHE A 224 1.58 22.61 -9.94
N ALA A 225 0.91 22.68 -8.79
CA ALA A 225 -0.49 22.29 -8.69
C ALA A 225 -1.39 23.21 -9.54
N SER A 226 -2.38 22.62 -10.19
CA SER A 226 -3.44 23.35 -10.86
C SER A 226 -4.26 24.15 -9.84
N PRO A 227 -4.90 25.27 -10.25
CA PRO A 227 -5.66 26.11 -9.31
C PRO A 227 -6.80 25.40 -8.56
N ASP A 228 -7.30 24.30 -9.12
CA ASP A 228 -8.35 23.45 -8.56
C ASP A 228 -7.81 22.19 -7.87
N GLY A 229 -6.49 22.01 -7.78
CA GLY A 229 -5.86 20.88 -7.11
C GLY A 229 -6.01 19.54 -7.85
N ALA A 230 -6.42 19.53 -9.11
CA ALA A 230 -6.71 18.32 -9.88
C ALA A 230 -5.45 17.62 -10.44
N PHE A 231 -4.39 18.37 -10.73
CA PHE A 231 -3.13 17.81 -11.25
C PHE A 231 -1.92 18.67 -10.86
N LEU A 232 -0.74 18.07 -10.90
CA LEU A 232 0.54 18.77 -10.94
C LEU A 232 1.01 18.88 -12.39
N GLU A 233 1.56 20.02 -12.80
CA GLU A 233 2.07 20.26 -14.15
C GLU A 233 3.52 20.74 -14.14
N ALA A 234 4.34 20.19 -15.04
CA ALA A 234 5.68 20.68 -15.34
C ALA A 234 5.77 21.09 -16.81
N LEU A 235 6.36 22.26 -17.05
CA LEU A 235 6.69 22.75 -18.39
C LEU A 235 8.16 22.45 -18.70
N ILE A 236 8.38 21.51 -19.61
CA ILE A 236 9.69 21.02 -20.06
C ILE A 236 10.03 21.73 -21.38
N PRO A 237 10.93 22.72 -21.38
CA PRO A 237 11.27 23.48 -22.58
C PRO A 237 11.83 22.56 -23.67
N GLN A 238 11.32 22.70 -24.90
CA GLN A 238 11.72 21.88 -26.04
C GLN A 238 11.43 20.37 -25.89
N GLY A 239 10.58 19.98 -24.93
CA GLY A 239 10.15 18.61 -24.78
C GLY A 239 9.42 18.07 -26.02
N SER A 240 9.73 16.82 -26.37
CA SER A 240 9.12 16.10 -27.49
C SER A 240 9.08 14.61 -27.17
N VAL A 241 8.25 13.85 -27.88
CA VAL A 241 8.23 12.39 -27.76
C VAL A 241 9.27 11.72 -28.68
N PRO A 242 9.88 10.59 -28.29
CA PRO A 242 9.69 9.91 -27.01
C PRO A 242 10.25 10.72 -25.84
N ALA A 243 9.53 10.70 -24.71
CA ALA A 243 9.89 11.44 -23.52
C ALA A 243 10.04 10.50 -22.32
N GLU A 244 11.06 10.72 -21.50
CA GLU A 244 11.24 10.06 -20.21
C GLU A 244 11.14 11.14 -19.12
N VAL A 245 10.29 10.91 -18.14
CA VAL A 245 10.06 11.85 -17.04
C VAL A 245 10.02 11.09 -15.73
N THR A 246 10.96 11.38 -14.85
CA THR A 246 10.95 10.95 -13.45
C THR A 246 10.25 12.01 -12.61
N ALA A 247 9.04 11.73 -12.14
CA ALA A 247 8.36 12.57 -11.17
C ALA A 247 8.84 12.23 -9.75
N LYS A 248 9.30 13.24 -9.01
CA LYS A 248 9.64 13.15 -7.58
C LYS A 248 8.64 13.98 -6.80
N VAL A 249 7.71 13.33 -6.11
CA VAL A 249 6.53 13.97 -5.50
C VAL A 249 6.54 13.79 -3.99
N ILE A 250 6.29 14.88 -3.26
CA ILE A 250 6.21 14.91 -1.80
C ILE A 250 4.73 15.08 -1.46
N PHE A 251 4.12 14.03 -0.89
CA PHE A 251 2.70 14.01 -0.51
C PHE A 251 2.44 14.73 0.81
N GLU A 252 3.38 14.60 1.75
CA GLU A 252 3.31 15.20 3.09
C GLU A 252 4.58 16.02 3.35
N GLU A 253 4.42 17.20 3.95
CA GLU A 253 5.55 18.04 4.35
C GLU A 253 6.50 17.25 5.27
N ASP A 254 7.81 17.43 5.10
CA ASP A 254 8.89 16.71 5.81
C ASP A 254 9.11 15.22 5.47
N PHE A 255 8.30 14.62 4.58
CA PHE A 255 8.54 13.26 4.07
C PHE A 255 9.41 13.26 2.80
N PRO A 256 10.14 12.16 2.51
CA PRO A 256 10.92 12.05 1.28
C PRO A 256 10.02 12.10 0.04
N ALA A 257 10.59 12.52 -1.08
CA ALA A 257 9.89 12.50 -2.36
C ALA A 257 9.80 11.05 -2.89
N GLU A 258 8.59 10.64 -3.26
CA GLU A 258 8.32 9.38 -3.94
C GLU A 258 8.64 9.50 -5.43
N ARG A 259 9.25 8.45 -5.99
CA ARG A 259 9.75 8.41 -7.37
C ARG A 259 8.83 7.61 -8.28
N PHE A 260 8.43 8.21 -9.40
CA PHE A 260 7.66 7.57 -10.47
C PHE A 260 8.32 7.84 -11.82
N ASP A 261 8.65 6.80 -12.56
CA ASP A 261 9.33 6.88 -13.85
C ASP A 261 8.35 6.63 -15.00
N PHE A 262 8.10 7.64 -15.82
CA PHE A 262 7.19 7.58 -16.96
C PHE A 262 7.97 7.57 -18.28
N ILE A 263 7.57 6.70 -19.20
CA ILE A 263 8.13 6.63 -20.56
C ILE A 263 6.98 6.80 -21.56
N PHE A 264 7.02 7.87 -22.35
CA PHE A 264 6.00 8.21 -23.33
C PHE A 264 6.57 8.04 -24.74
N ALA A 265 6.15 7.00 -25.46
CA ALA A 265 6.51 6.83 -26.87
C ALA A 265 5.79 7.83 -27.79
N GLU A 266 4.62 8.28 -27.38
CA GLU A 266 3.75 9.22 -28.10
C GLU A 266 3.02 10.15 -27.13
N LEU A 267 2.38 11.20 -27.65
CA LEU A 267 1.59 12.12 -26.84
C LEU A 267 0.40 11.39 -26.23
N THR A 268 0.13 11.65 -24.95
CA THR A 268 -1.05 11.11 -24.28
C THR A 268 -2.31 11.73 -24.85
N VAL A 269 -3.30 10.89 -25.18
CA VAL A 269 -4.62 11.34 -25.60
C VAL A 269 -5.59 11.09 -24.46
N GLU A 270 -6.24 12.16 -24.00
CA GLU A 270 -7.33 12.07 -23.03
C GLU A 270 -8.57 11.52 -23.74
N ASP A 271 -8.63 10.21 -23.92
CA ASP A 271 -9.80 9.56 -24.48
C ASP A 271 -10.85 9.31 -23.40
N ALA A 272 -12.01 9.97 -23.56
CA ALA A 272 -13.27 9.62 -22.91
C ALA A 272 -13.44 8.09 -22.89
N PRO A 273 -13.96 7.51 -21.79
CA PRO A 273 -13.66 6.16 -21.32
C PRO A 273 -13.40 5.14 -22.44
N GLY A 274 -12.13 4.78 -22.61
CA GLY A 274 -11.69 3.65 -23.42
C GLY A 274 -10.92 4.01 -24.68
N ALA A 275 -9.65 4.41 -24.53
CA ALA A 275 -8.64 4.15 -25.57
C ALA A 275 -7.23 4.06 -24.96
N VAL A 276 -6.84 2.85 -24.59
CA VAL A 276 -5.62 2.32 -25.21
C VAL A 276 -6.04 1.78 -26.56
N THR A 277 -5.12 1.74 -27.51
CA THR A 277 -5.20 0.91 -28.72
C THR A 277 -5.30 -0.58 -28.36
N GLY A 278 -6.42 -0.97 -27.77
CA GLY A 278 -6.99 -2.29 -27.83
C GLY A 278 -8.00 -2.26 -28.97
N SER A 279 -7.77 -3.10 -29.97
CA SER A 279 -8.72 -3.41 -31.05
C SER A 279 -10.17 -3.21 -30.59
N THR A 280 -10.92 -2.33 -31.24
CA THR A 280 -12.37 -2.24 -31.11
C THR A 280 -12.96 -3.61 -31.47
N LEU A 281 -13.25 -4.41 -30.45
CA LEU A 281 -14.05 -5.61 -30.59
C LEU A 281 -15.38 -5.36 -29.88
N GLY A 282 -16.33 -4.83 -30.63
CA GLY A 282 -17.67 -5.41 -30.53
C GLY A 282 -17.52 -6.91 -30.78
N ASP A 283 -17.84 -7.72 -29.78
CA ASP A 283 -17.49 -9.15 -29.63
C ASP A 283 -16.07 -9.48 -29.13
N ALA A 284 -15.54 -8.72 -28.14
CA ALA A 284 -14.34 -9.17 -27.42
C ALA A 284 -14.65 -10.46 -26.64
N PRO A 285 -13.91 -11.57 -26.84
CA PRO A 285 -14.06 -12.76 -26.01
C PRO A 285 -13.84 -12.36 -24.54
N ALA A 286 -14.55 -13.02 -23.61
CA ALA A 286 -14.39 -12.79 -22.18
C ALA A 286 -12.89 -12.74 -21.85
N ALA A 287 -12.42 -11.60 -21.34
CA ALA A 287 -11.03 -11.41 -21.01
C ALA A 287 -10.57 -12.56 -20.11
N VAL A 288 -9.48 -13.23 -20.50
CA VAL A 288 -8.94 -14.36 -19.74
C VAL A 288 -8.71 -13.90 -18.29
N PRO A 289 -9.30 -14.57 -17.27
CA PRO A 289 -9.11 -14.21 -15.88
C PRO A 289 -7.63 -14.06 -15.54
N LEU A 290 -7.27 -13.09 -14.70
CA LEU A 290 -5.86 -12.82 -14.38
C LEU A 290 -5.14 -14.07 -13.84
N ALA A 291 -5.82 -14.84 -13.00
CA ALA A 291 -5.33 -16.12 -12.48
C ALA A 291 -4.97 -17.13 -13.58
N GLN A 292 -5.64 -17.07 -14.74
CA GLN A 292 -5.30 -17.91 -15.90
C GLN A 292 -4.16 -17.31 -16.73
N ARG A 293 -4.00 -15.98 -16.74
CA ARG A 293 -2.90 -15.31 -17.45
C ARG A 293 -1.55 -15.55 -16.78
N ILE A 294 -1.50 -15.67 -15.46
CA ILE A 294 -0.24 -15.88 -14.71
C ILE A 294 0.21 -17.35 -14.66
N LEU A 295 -0.66 -18.29 -15.05
CA LEU A 295 -0.35 -19.73 -15.08
C LEU A 295 0.04 -20.15 -16.50
N PRO A 296 1.32 -20.40 -16.78
CA PRO A 296 1.74 -20.83 -18.10
C PRO A 296 1.45 -22.32 -18.31
N ASP A 297 1.35 -22.74 -19.57
CA ASP A 297 1.49 -24.16 -19.91
C ASP A 297 2.92 -24.60 -19.60
N ILE A 298 3.08 -25.63 -18.79
CA ILE A 298 4.38 -26.15 -18.36
C ILE A 298 4.78 -27.32 -19.28
N PRO A 299 5.84 -27.19 -20.10
CA PRO A 299 6.35 -28.29 -20.92
C PRO A 299 6.82 -29.47 -20.06
N ALA A 300 6.75 -30.70 -20.59
CA ALA A 300 7.28 -31.87 -19.89
C ALA A 300 8.82 -31.98 -19.93
N ASP A 301 9.42 -31.42 -20.99
CA ASP A 301 10.87 -31.44 -21.23
C ASP A 301 11.57 -30.26 -20.53
N ALA A 302 12.63 -30.54 -19.78
CA ALA A 302 13.35 -29.53 -19.00
C ALA A 302 14.03 -28.45 -19.87
N GLY A 303 14.53 -28.81 -21.05
CA GLY A 303 15.12 -27.84 -21.98
C GLY A 303 14.08 -26.88 -22.57
N GLN A 304 12.87 -27.38 -22.83
CA GLN A 304 11.74 -26.54 -23.24
C GLN A 304 11.28 -25.61 -22.12
N ILE A 305 11.18 -26.10 -20.88
CA ILE A 305 10.88 -25.23 -19.72
C ILE A 305 11.94 -24.11 -19.62
N ALA A 306 13.23 -24.43 -19.72
CA ALA A 306 14.30 -23.44 -19.69
C ALA A 306 14.19 -22.42 -20.83
N THR A 307 13.80 -22.86 -22.04
CA THR A 307 13.58 -21.97 -23.18
C THR A 307 12.42 -20.99 -22.94
N GLU A 308 11.32 -21.45 -22.35
CA GLU A 308 10.19 -20.59 -21.98
C GLU A 308 10.57 -19.55 -20.91
N ILE A 309 11.40 -19.93 -19.93
CA ILE A 309 11.94 -18.99 -18.93
C ILE A 309 12.73 -17.87 -19.61
N VAL A 310 13.61 -18.20 -20.56
CA VAL A 310 14.38 -17.20 -21.34
C VAL A 310 13.45 -16.29 -22.13
N SER A 311 12.41 -16.84 -22.77
CA SER A 311 11.42 -16.05 -23.49
C SER A 311 10.70 -15.04 -22.60
N ARG A 312 10.29 -15.43 -21.38
CA ARG A 312 9.67 -14.49 -20.42
C ARG A 312 10.64 -13.39 -19.97
N SER A 313 11.90 -13.71 -19.77
CA SER A 313 12.93 -12.72 -19.47
C SER A 313 13.08 -11.66 -20.57
N GLN A 314 12.98 -12.06 -21.83
CA GLN A 314 13.04 -11.14 -22.98
C GLN A 314 11.79 -10.25 -23.03
N GLN A 315 10.60 -10.81 -22.77
CA GLN A 315 9.36 -10.03 -22.67
C GLN A 315 9.44 -8.98 -21.56
N ILE A 316 9.99 -9.33 -20.39
CA ILE A 316 10.20 -8.38 -19.29
C ILE A 316 11.15 -7.26 -19.71
N ALA A 317 12.28 -7.57 -20.35
CA ALA A 317 13.21 -6.53 -20.82
C ALA A 317 12.56 -5.57 -21.82
N GLU A 318 11.73 -6.07 -22.75
CA GLU A 318 10.99 -5.24 -23.69
C GLU A 318 9.99 -4.32 -22.96
N MET A 319 9.26 -4.86 -21.98
CA MET A 319 8.31 -4.09 -21.16
C MET A 319 9.02 -2.99 -20.35
N ILE A 320 10.17 -3.30 -19.75
CA ILE A 320 10.99 -2.31 -19.03
C ILE A 320 11.43 -1.19 -19.98
N GLY A 321 11.90 -1.54 -21.19
CA GLY A 321 12.40 -0.57 -22.16
C GLY A 321 11.33 0.39 -22.68
N ARG A 322 10.05 0.00 -22.65
CA ARG A 322 8.92 0.85 -23.06
C ARG A 322 8.15 1.48 -21.87
N GLY A 323 8.58 1.24 -20.63
CA GLY A 323 7.93 1.77 -19.42
C GLY A 323 6.64 1.05 -19.00
N ALA A 324 6.36 -0.14 -19.52
CA ALA A 324 5.16 -0.91 -19.19
C ALA A 324 5.33 -1.71 -17.90
N PHE A 325 5.66 -1.02 -16.80
CA PHE A 325 6.06 -1.67 -15.55
C PHE A 325 4.93 -2.50 -14.91
N THR A 326 3.70 -2.00 -14.93
CA THR A 326 2.51 -2.65 -14.37
C THR A 326 2.07 -3.92 -15.11
N GLU A 327 2.69 -4.24 -16.26
CA GLU A 327 2.43 -5.48 -17.00
C GLU A 327 3.49 -6.57 -16.73
N ILE A 328 4.64 -6.20 -16.15
CA ILE A 328 5.82 -7.07 -15.97
C ILE A 328 5.50 -8.29 -15.10
N PHE A 329 4.59 -8.15 -14.15
CA PHE A 329 4.25 -9.23 -13.23
C PHE A 329 3.74 -10.48 -13.96
N ILE A 330 3.09 -10.34 -15.12
CA ILE A 330 2.57 -11.49 -15.88
C ILE A 330 3.72 -12.41 -16.32
N PRO A 331 4.68 -11.98 -17.16
CA PRO A 331 5.81 -12.83 -17.54
C PRO A 331 6.72 -13.18 -16.35
N ALA A 332 6.83 -12.33 -15.33
CA ALA A 332 7.63 -12.62 -14.13
C ALA A 332 7.05 -13.81 -13.33
N LEU A 333 5.75 -13.81 -13.03
CA LEU A 333 5.08 -14.88 -12.32
C LEU A 333 4.97 -16.16 -13.16
N GLN A 334 4.80 -16.04 -14.49
CA GLN A 334 4.90 -17.20 -15.38
C GLN A 334 6.28 -17.85 -15.32
N ALA A 335 7.36 -17.06 -15.39
CA ALA A 335 8.72 -17.56 -15.30
C ALA A 335 9.00 -18.22 -13.94
N LYS A 336 8.41 -17.69 -12.86
CA LYS A 336 8.45 -18.31 -11.53
C LYS A 336 7.85 -19.71 -11.53
N GLU A 337 6.63 -19.89 -12.08
CA GLU A 337 5.99 -21.20 -12.18
C GLU A 337 6.83 -22.19 -13.02
N LEU A 338 7.37 -21.73 -14.15
CA LEU A 338 8.27 -22.52 -15.00
C LEU A 338 9.56 -22.91 -14.25
N ALA A 339 10.16 -21.98 -13.51
CA ALA A 339 11.39 -22.23 -12.76
C ALA A 339 11.19 -23.23 -11.61
N LEU A 340 10.04 -23.17 -10.93
CA LEU A 340 9.67 -24.16 -9.91
C LEU A 340 9.50 -25.54 -10.54
N ALA A 341 8.79 -25.65 -11.68
CA ALA A 341 8.66 -26.91 -12.40
C ALA A 341 10.01 -27.45 -12.90
N LEU A 342 10.91 -26.59 -13.38
CA LEU A 342 12.25 -26.99 -13.82
C LEU A 342 13.04 -27.69 -12.71
N GLN A 343 12.84 -27.29 -11.44
CA GLN A 343 13.49 -27.91 -10.30
C GLN A 343 13.07 -29.37 -10.10
N ASP A 344 11.81 -29.70 -10.41
CA ASP A 344 11.27 -31.06 -10.29
C ASP A 344 11.69 -31.96 -11.47
N HIS A 345 11.92 -31.36 -12.65
CA HIS A 345 12.28 -32.07 -13.88
C HIS A 345 13.80 -32.21 -14.10
N GLY A 346 14.65 -31.47 -13.37
CA GLY A 346 16.11 -31.43 -13.56
C GLY A 346 16.91 -32.65 -13.07
N SER A 347 16.30 -33.82 -12.90
CA SER A 347 16.95 -34.99 -12.27
C SER A 347 18.12 -35.59 -13.07
N GLU A 348 18.19 -35.31 -14.38
CA GLU A 348 19.16 -35.88 -15.32
C GLU A 348 20.50 -35.11 -15.41
N LEU A 349 20.56 -33.89 -14.86
CA LEU A 349 21.77 -33.05 -14.88
C LEU A 349 22.86 -33.54 -13.90
N PRO A 350 24.15 -33.26 -14.18
CA PRO A 350 25.23 -33.42 -13.19
C PRO A 350 24.92 -32.71 -11.87
N VAL A 351 25.43 -33.23 -10.75
CA VAL A 351 25.16 -32.67 -9.40
C VAL A 351 25.55 -31.18 -9.30
N GLY A 352 26.65 -30.77 -9.94
CA GLY A 352 27.10 -29.38 -9.97
C GLY A 352 26.06 -28.47 -10.62
N ASP A 353 25.66 -28.81 -11.84
CA ASP A 353 24.70 -28.05 -12.63
C ASP A 353 23.32 -28.01 -11.95
N ARG A 354 22.87 -29.13 -11.37
CA ARG A 354 21.62 -29.17 -10.57
C ARG A 354 21.66 -28.20 -9.38
N ASN A 355 22.79 -28.10 -8.70
CA ASN A 355 22.94 -27.18 -7.58
C ASN A 355 22.90 -25.72 -8.06
N GLN A 356 23.54 -25.41 -9.20
CA GLN A 356 23.49 -24.07 -9.80
C GLN A 356 22.07 -23.70 -10.25
N VAL A 357 21.35 -24.60 -10.92
CA VAL A 357 19.94 -24.40 -11.29
C VAL A 357 19.10 -24.14 -10.04
N ARG A 358 19.25 -24.92 -8.97
CA ARG A 358 18.50 -24.70 -7.73
C ARG A 358 18.76 -23.34 -7.09
N ILE A 359 19.99 -22.83 -7.16
CA ILE A 359 20.33 -21.49 -6.67
C ILE A 359 19.68 -20.42 -7.57
N ALA A 360 19.81 -20.58 -8.90
CA ALA A 360 19.21 -19.67 -9.87
C ALA A 360 17.68 -19.61 -9.72
N VAL A 361 17.00 -20.75 -9.57
CA VAL A 361 15.55 -20.81 -9.33
C VAL A 361 15.15 -20.00 -8.09
N ARG A 362 15.90 -20.10 -6.97
CA ARG A 362 15.60 -19.31 -5.76
C ARG A 362 15.73 -17.82 -6.00
N HIS A 363 16.77 -17.38 -6.71
CA HIS A 363 16.96 -15.97 -7.04
C HIS A 363 15.87 -15.48 -8.00
N LEU A 364 15.54 -16.26 -9.03
CA LEU A 364 14.49 -15.97 -9.99
C LEU A 364 13.14 -15.82 -9.29
N VAL A 365 12.76 -16.77 -8.43
CA VAL A 365 11.50 -16.72 -7.68
C VAL A 365 11.40 -15.47 -6.81
N ARG A 366 12.46 -15.13 -6.05
CA ARG A 366 12.47 -13.92 -5.24
C ARG A 366 12.37 -12.67 -6.09
N ALA A 367 13.13 -12.61 -7.18
CA ALA A 367 13.12 -11.46 -8.08
C ALA A 367 11.78 -11.31 -8.83
N ALA A 368 11.09 -12.40 -9.15
CA ALA A 368 9.76 -12.35 -9.77
C ALA A 368 8.72 -11.67 -8.87
N TYR A 369 8.72 -11.95 -7.57
CA TYR A 369 7.86 -11.25 -6.61
C TYR A 369 8.26 -9.78 -6.42
N LEU A 370 9.55 -9.46 -6.50
CA LEU A 370 10.00 -8.06 -6.46
C LEU A 370 9.59 -7.31 -7.73
N LEU A 371 9.64 -7.95 -8.90
CA LEU A 371 9.19 -7.35 -10.17
C LEU A 371 7.68 -7.10 -10.20
N ASP A 372 6.89 -7.98 -9.57
CA ASP A 372 5.46 -7.78 -9.33
C ASP A 372 5.23 -6.52 -8.49
N TRP A 373 5.81 -6.47 -7.29
CA TRP A 373 5.72 -5.31 -6.39
C TRP A 373 6.23 -4.01 -7.05
N TYR A 374 7.47 -4.00 -7.52
CA TYR A 374 8.12 -2.78 -8.04
C TYR A 374 7.51 -2.32 -9.36
N GLY A 375 6.93 -3.25 -10.14
CA GLY A 375 6.19 -2.92 -11.35
C GLY A 375 5.02 -1.98 -11.08
N ASP A 376 4.32 -2.21 -9.97
CA ASP A 376 3.19 -1.36 -9.55
C ASP A 376 3.65 0.01 -9.05
N LEU A 377 4.80 0.10 -8.39
CA LEU A 377 5.30 1.38 -7.83
C LEU A 377 5.85 2.36 -8.87
N GLY A 378 6.16 1.89 -10.07
CA GLY A 378 6.66 2.76 -11.13
C GLY A 378 8.09 3.27 -10.93
N ASN A 379 8.85 2.75 -9.96
CA ASN A 379 10.26 3.11 -9.78
C ASN A 379 11.16 2.23 -10.67
N LYS A 380 11.66 2.81 -11.77
CA LYS A 380 12.48 2.08 -12.75
C LYS A 380 13.77 1.54 -12.14
N ASN A 381 14.38 2.22 -11.18
CA ASN A 381 15.61 1.75 -10.55
C ASN A 381 15.40 0.45 -9.77
N ASP A 382 14.28 0.34 -9.06
CA ASP A 382 13.92 -0.86 -8.32
C ASP A 382 13.57 -2.01 -9.27
N VAL A 383 12.83 -1.70 -10.35
CA VAL A 383 12.52 -2.66 -11.42
C VAL A 383 13.80 -3.18 -12.09
N ASP A 384 14.73 -2.30 -12.46
CA ASP A 384 16.00 -2.66 -13.11
C ASP A 384 16.89 -3.50 -12.16
N SER A 385 16.93 -3.15 -10.88
CA SER A 385 17.66 -3.91 -9.85
C SER A 385 17.09 -5.33 -9.69
N ALA A 386 15.77 -5.46 -9.57
CA ALA A 386 15.11 -6.77 -9.50
C ALA A 386 15.31 -7.57 -10.80
N TYR A 387 15.21 -6.92 -11.96
CA TYR A 387 15.45 -7.56 -13.25
C TYR A 387 16.91 -8.00 -13.41
N GLY A 388 17.90 -7.26 -12.88
CA GLY A 388 19.30 -7.69 -12.88
C GLY A 388 19.52 -9.03 -12.19
N VAL A 389 18.88 -9.24 -11.03
CA VAL A 389 18.90 -10.52 -10.30
C VAL A 389 18.16 -11.61 -11.08
N PHE A 390 16.97 -11.28 -11.60
CA PHE A 390 16.15 -12.19 -12.40
C PHE A 390 16.90 -12.66 -13.65
N GLY A 391 17.41 -11.73 -14.46
CA GLY A 391 18.13 -11.97 -15.70
C GLY A 391 19.42 -12.76 -15.49
N THR A 392 20.16 -12.50 -14.40
CA THR A 392 21.35 -13.30 -14.05
C THR A 392 20.99 -14.76 -13.76
N ALA A 393 19.87 -15.00 -13.06
CA ALA A 393 19.38 -16.35 -12.83
C ALA A 393 18.93 -17.03 -14.13
N VAL A 394 18.23 -16.30 -15.00
CA VAL A 394 17.81 -16.79 -16.33
C VAL A 394 19.02 -17.15 -17.19
N VAL A 395 20.06 -16.31 -17.24
CA VAL A 395 21.31 -16.59 -17.98
C VAL A 395 21.97 -17.87 -17.47
N THR A 396 22.01 -18.06 -16.16
CA THR A 396 22.57 -19.28 -15.54
C THR A 396 21.79 -20.52 -15.97
N ILE A 397 20.45 -20.47 -15.92
CA ILE A 397 19.58 -21.56 -16.35
C ILE A 397 19.78 -21.84 -17.85
N GLY A 398 19.73 -20.80 -18.68
CA GLY A 398 19.83 -20.94 -20.12
C GLY A 398 21.18 -21.48 -20.60
N THR A 399 22.26 -21.12 -19.90
CA THR A 399 23.61 -21.66 -20.18
C THR A 399 23.70 -23.16 -19.88
N ILE A 400 23.10 -23.61 -18.77
CA ILE A 400 23.15 -25.03 -18.36
C ILE A 400 22.32 -25.91 -19.31
N TYR A 401 21.21 -25.40 -19.81
CA TYR A 401 20.31 -26.12 -20.72
C TYR A 401 20.56 -25.82 -22.21
N ASP A 402 21.60 -25.04 -22.55
CA ASP A 402 21.95 -24.65 -23.92
C ASP A 402 20.78 -24.03 -24.71
N THR A 403 20.06 -23.11 -24.07
CA THR A 403 18.84 -22.51 -24.64
C THR A 403 19.15 -21.35 -25.58
N PRO A 404 18.53 -21.29 -26.78
CA PRO A 404 18.67 -20.15 -27.69
C PRO A 404 18.23 -18.82 -27.05
N GLY A 405 18.91 -17.72 -27.38
CA GLY A 405 18.54 -16.38 -26.90
C GLY A 405 19.04 -16.01 -25.51
N THR A 406 19.89 -16.85 -24.91
CA THR A 406 20.66 -16.49 -23.71
C THR A 406 21.79 -15.53 -24.07
N PRO A 407 21.90 -14.34 -23.43
CA PRO A 407 23.02 -13.43 -23.65
C PRO A 407 24.38 -14.12 -23.41
N GLY A 408 25.22 -14.21 -24.44
CA GLY A 408 26.58 -14.78 -24.35
C GLY A 408 26.76 -16.20 -24.89
N THR A 409 25.70 -16.86 -25.37
CA THR A 409 25.80 -18.12 -26.16
C THR A 409 25.92 -17.77 -27.65
N PRO A 410 26.84 -18.38 -28.42
CA PRO A 410 27.08 -18.03 -29.83
C PRO A 410 25.87 -18.23 -30.77
#